data_AF-A0A5P9QE86-F1
#
_entry.id   AF-A0A5P9QE86-F1
#
_cell.length_a   1.000
_cell.length_b   1.000
_cell.length_c   1.000
_cell.angle_alpha   90.00
_cell.angle_beta   90.00
_cell.angle_gamma   90.00
#
_symmetry.space_group_name_H-M   'P 1'
#
loop_
_entity.id
_entity.type
_entity.pdbx_description
1 polymer ?
#
loop_
_entity_poly.entity_id
_entity_poly.type
_entity_poly.pdbx_seq_one_letter_code
_entity_poly.pdbx_strand_id
1 'polypeptide(L)'
;MTRRAASRASRAVGRVAALVLATVALGAPLAAAAAAPAHATSSGGVAADDDVPITVTVPGTGKTDGPFTVSDASLRWALNAEAGSGAYFGGCNFLMAGRPGTDGNTHGGKVWTDATYYHATAGKVSVEKPDAKGVYRAATFASRCLAPDGKTAVSTGNGLGTGTQVVVDGGTGTVDPDEGTATIRWKGTFTSVFYGGLTYWWASDPVLTVEADGTGTLTATAGGYGTSMEDQSKWDALPATTVVLADLERVPLTGAKGFKVVPAYVGTAVTVPAGATAQAVRTSENASYWGSFPQSFVDFQARTGQLSYWFASGGQRDPFKVAAPVYVSYDADAPVEVDPGDATTGGGAGGGSGDGPTNTVTEPPASSGATGGGPDDGAAGATGTGSPAAGPGSAGAGTSSALDPVDPVATDPGQAAFAAAAAPTVGGSKALVPALTAAAPSGGDVLTYATAGLLVLAAGAVHGFRRGWLVLPFLG
;
A
#
# COMPACT_ATOMS: atom_id res chain seq x y z
N MET A 1 -33.40 12.27 74.39
CA MET A 1 -33.42 13.74 74.45
C MET A 1 -32.94 14.30 73.10
N THR A 2 -33.47 15.45 72.66
CA THR A 2 -32.98 16.43 71.65
C THR A 2 -31.92 16.06 70.58
N ARG A 3 -31.96 16.53 69.31
CA ARG A 3 -33.01 17.02 68.35
C ARG A 3 -32.32 17.51 67.05
N ARG A 4 -32.89 17.24 65.86
CA ARG A 4 -32.66 17.91 64.53
C ARG A 4 -31.28 17.71 63.87
N ALA A 5 -31.10 17.80 62.54
CA ALA A 5 -31.94 18.29 61.40
C ALA A 5 -31.99 17.21 60.26
N ALA A 6 -33.12 16.92 59.58
CA ALA A 6 -33.86 17.65 58.51
C ALA A 6 -33.10 17.74 57.16
N SER A 7 -33.68 17.56 55.96
CA SER A 7 -35.04 17.09 55.54
C SER A 7 -35.08 16.74 54.03
N ARG A 8 -36.06 15.94 53.58
CA ARG A 8 -36.33 15.62 52.15
C ARG A 8 -37.28 16.64 51.47
N ALA A 9 -37.15 16.84 50.16
CA ALA A 9 -38.20 17.21 49.17
C ALA A 9 -37.59 17.24 47.75
N SER A 10 -38.29 17.15 46.60
CA SER A 10 -39.58 16.54 46.22
C SER A 10 -39.66 16.48 44.67
N ARG A 11 -40.62 15.72 44.11
CA ARG A 11 -40.81 15.52 42.65
C ARG A 11 -41.58 16.65 41.95
N ALA A 12 -41.34 16.77 40.64
CA ALA A 12 -42.15 17.43 39.59
C ALA A 12 -41.68 16.86 38.22
N VAL A 13 -42.23 17.09 37.01
CA VAL A 13 -43.56 17.35 36.38
C VAL A 13 -43.29 17.13 34.87
N GLY A 14 -44.16 16.66 33.97
CA GLY A 14 -45.54 16.13 33.99
C GLY A 14 -46.01 15.90 32.54
N ARG A 15 -47.10 15.16 32.29
CA ARG A 15 -47.69 14.97 30.93
C ARG A 15 -48.98 15.79 30.76
N VAL A 16 -49.13 16.51 29.65
CA VAL A 16 -50.43 16.81 28.98
C VAL A 16 -50.19 16.86 27.46
N ALA A 17 -51.20 16.51 26.66
CA ALA A 17 -51.18 16.49 25.19
C ALA A 17 -52.34 17.34 24.60
N ALA A 18 -52.58 17.21 23.28
CA ALA A 18 -53.70 17.77 22.48
C ALA A 18 -53.56 19.23 22.02
N LEU A 19 -54.16 19.69 20.89
CA LEU A 19 -54.63 19.07 19.62
C LEU A 19 -55.11 20.23 18.69
N VAL A 20 -55.15 20.03 17.36
CA VAL A 20 -55.83 20.87 16.31
C VAL A 20 -55.37 22.35 16.17
N LEU A 21 -55.60 23.07 15.06
CA LEU A 21 -56.41 22.83 13.83
C LEU A 21 -55.71 23.45 12.59
N ALA A 22 -56.13 23.06 11.37
CA ALA A 22 -55.56 23.53 10.11
C ALA A 22 -56.30 24.73 9.48
N THR A 23 -55.62 25.49 8.60
CA THR A 23 -56.25 26.33 7.55
C THR A 23 -55.38 26.41 6.28
N VAL A 24 -56.04 26.52 5.12
CA VAL A 24 -55.47 26.49 3.76
C VAL A 24 -55.71 27.82 3.04
N ALA A 25 -54.72 28.31 2.26
CA ALA A 25 -54.87 29.16 1.07
C ALA A 25 -53.47 29.29 0.38
N LEU A 26 -53.24 28.80 -0.84
CA LEU A 26 -53.61 29.34 -2.17
C LEU A 26 -52.85 30.61 -2.59
N GLY A 27 -52.00 30.51 -3.63
CA GLY A 27 -51.33 31.65 -4.27
C GLY A 27 -50.15 31.26 -5.17
N ALA A 28 -50.39 31.13 -6.47
CA ALA A 28 -49.38 31.01 -7.54
C ALA A 28 -49.84 31.90 -8.73
N PRO A 29 -49.08 32.08 -9.83
CA PRO A 29 -47.65 31.86 -10.07
C PRO A 29 -46.94 33.15 -10.56
N LEU A 30 -45.65 33.09 -10.90
CA LEU A 30 -45.01 34.04 -11.82
C LEU A 30 -43.92 33.35 -12.63
N ALA A 31 -44.04 33.42 -13.96
CA ALA A 31 -43.09 32.86 -14.91
C ALA A 31 -42.11 33.94 -15.38
N ALA A 32 -40.85 33.56 -15.60
CA ALA A 32 -39.88 34.36 -16.34
C ALA A 32 -39.18 33.43 -17.35
N ALA A 33 -39.33 33.73 -18.63
CA ALA A 33 -38.68 32.98 -19.70
C ALA A 33 -37.27 33.52 -19.96
N ALA A 34 -36.33 32.63 -20.28
CA ALA A 34 -35.04 32.96 -20.87
C ALA A 34 -34.78 32.02 -22.05
N ALA A 35 -34.36 32.55 -23.19
CA ALA A 35 -34.24 31.83 -24.45
C ALA A 35 -32.78 31.50 -24.81
N ALA A 36 -32.57 30.34 -25.42
CA ALA A 36 -31.35 29.92 -26.10
C ALA A 36 -31.73 28.90 -27.21
N PRO A 37 -30.86 28.68 -28.23
CA PRO A 37 -31.34 28.74 -29.62
C PRO A 37 -31.62 27.40 -30.31
N ALA A 38 -32.20 27.50 -31.51
CA ALA A 38 -32.58 26.38 -32.36
C ALA A 38 -31.39 25.64 -32.98
N HIS A 39 -31.51 24.31 -33.08
CA HIS A 39 -30.68 23.49 -33.96
C HIS A 39 -31.54 22.72 -34.98
N ALA A 40 -30.94 22.49 -36.15
CA ALA A 40 -31.57 22.19 -37.42
C ALA A 40 -32.58 21.02 -37.44
N THR A 41 -33.72 21.25 -38.08
CA THR A 41 -34.61 20.21 -38.61
C THR A 41 -33.98 19.56 -39.85
N SER A 42 -33.67 18.26 -39.80
CA SER A 42 -33.48 17.45 -41.00
C SER A 42 -34.82 16.81 -41.40
N SER A 43 -35.25 17.05 -42.64
CA SER A 43 -36.51 16.53 -43.17
C SER A 43 -36.36 15.10 -43.69
N GLY A 44 -37.01 14.14 -43.03
CA GLY A 44 -37.18 12.78 -43.52
C GLY A 44 -38.60 12.31 -43.25
N GLY A 45 -39.48 12.42 -44.26
CA GLY A 45 -40.88 12.02 -44.13
C GLY A 45 -41.14 10.61 -44.63
N VAL A 46 -41.74 9.77 -43.79
CA VAL A 46 -42.56 8.60 -44.19
C VAL A 46 -43.83 8.61 -43.31
N ALA A 47 -44.94 8.06 -43.81
CA ALA A 47 -46.28 8.27 -43.28
C ALA A 47 -46.64 7.41 -42.05
N ALA A 48 -47.73 7.83 -41.41
CA ALA A 48 -48.37 7.35 -40.19
C ALA A 48 -48.43 5.83 -39.94
N ASP A 49 -48.18 5.46 -38.69
CA ASP A 49 -49.08 4.61 -37.89
C ASP A 49 -49.07 5.13 -36.43
N ASP A 50 -50.01 4.70 -35.57
CA ASP A 50 -50.28 5.27 -34.22
C ASP A 50 -49.22 4.92 -33.15
N ASP A 51 -47.97 5.38 -33.33
CA ASP A 51 -46.90 5.24 -32.31
C ASP A 51 -46.86 6.43 -31.33
N VAL A 52 -47.07 6.13 -30.05
CA VAL A 52 -46.76 7.05 -28.95
C VAL A 52 -45.24 7.30 -28.96
N PRO A 53 -44.76 8.56 -29.03
CA PRO A 53 -43.33 8.84 -29.08
C PRO A 53 -42.67 8.52 -27.73
N ILE A 54 -42.22 7.28 -27.56
CA ILE A 54 -41.35 6.89 -26.45
C ILE A 54 -39.96 7.45 -26.74
N THR A 55 -39.68 8.63 -26.18
CA THR A 55 -38.34 9.21 -26.17
C THR A 55 -37.44 8.38 -25.25
N VAL A 56 -36.81 7.35 -25.80
CA VAL A 56 -35.77 6.59 -25.10
C VAL A 56 -34.51 7.44 -25.04
N THR A 57 -34.32 8.14 -23.92
CA THR A 57 -33.02 8.73 -23.57
C THR A 57 -32.07 7.58 -23.23
N VAL A 58 -31.36 7.06 -24.24
CA VAL A 58 -30.19 6.21 -24.00
C VAL A 58 -29.17 7.05 -23.24
N PRO A 59 -28.73 6.64 -22.04
CA PRO A 59 -27.63 7.32 -21.36
C PRO A 59 -26.42 7.25 -22.29
N GLY A 60 -25.91 8.40 -22.71
CA GLY A 60 -24.74 8.44 -23.59
C GLY A 60 -23.61 7.65 -22.94
N THR A 61 -23.07 6.66 -23.67
CA THR A 61 -21.81 6.01 -23.31
C THR A 61 -20.73 7.08 -23.40
N GLY A 62 -20.49 7.77 -22.29
CA GLY A 62 -19.70 9.00 -22.25
C GLY A 62 -18.24 8.72 -22.56
N LYS A 63 -17.91 8.69 -23.85
CA LYS A 63 -16.56 8.90 -24.37
C LYS A 63 -16.38 10.41 -24.44
N THR A 64 -15.33 10.91 -23.81
CA THR A 64 -14.87 12.27 -24.07
C THR A 64 -14.03 12.19 -25.35
N ASP A 65 -14.49 12.85 -26.41
CA ASP A 65 -13.79 12.95 -27.70
C ASP A 65 -13.00 14.26 -27.75
N GLY A 66 -11.76 14.21 -28.25
CA GLY A 66 -10.85 15.34 -28.37
C GLY A 66 -10.25 15.87 -27.05
N PRO A 67 -9.27 16.79 -27.15
CA PRO A 67 -8.60 17.37 -25.99
C PRO A 67 -9.52 18.28 -25.16
N PHE A 68 -9.42 18.14 -23.84
CA PHE A 68 -10.12 18.98 -22.87
C PHE A 68 -9.23 19.38 -21.68
N THR A 69 -9.66 20.43 -20.98
CA THR A 69 -8.99 20.95 -19.78
C THR A 69 -9.71 20.42 -18.54
N VAL A 70 -8.96 20.01 -17.52
CA VAL A 70 -9.49 19.68 -16.18
C VAL A 70 -9.12 20.79 -15.19
N SER A 71 -10.07 21.18 -14.33
CA SER A 71 -9.94 22.31 -13.40
C SER A 71 -10.10 21.96 -11.92
N ASP A 72 -10.72 20.81 -11.59
CA ASP A 72 -10.85 20.30 -10.22
C ASP A 72 -10.75 18.76 -10.19
N ALA A 73 -9.72 18.21 -10.83
CA ALA A 73 -9.49 16.77 -10.84
C ALA A 73 -9.16 16.23 -9.43
N SER A 74 -9.58 15.00 -9.13
CA SER A 74 -9.35 14.31 -7.85
C SER A 74 -8.45 13.09 -8.04
N LEU A 75 -7.37 13.01 -7.27
CA LEU A 75 -6.49 11.83 -7.17
C LEU A 75 -6.82 11.06 -5.89
N ARG A 76 -7.19 9.79 -6.01
CA ARG A 76 -7.51 8.88 -4.89
C ARG A 76 -6.59 7.66 -4.92
N TRP A 77 -5.89 7.38 -3.82
CA TRP A 77 -4.93 6.26 -3.76
C TRP A 77 -4.68 5.75 -2.34
N ALA A 78 -4.53 4.43 -2.19
CA ALA A 78 -4.18 3.80 -0.91
C ALA A 78 -2.68 3.51 -0.73
N LEU A 79 -1.84 3.80 -1.74
CA LEU A 79 -0.47 3.28 -1.90
C LEU A 79 -0.43 1.76 -2.03
N ASN A 80 -0.67 1.03 -0.95
CA ASN A 80 -0.82 -0.42 -0.86
C ASN A 80 -1.55 -0.79 0.44
N ALA A 81 -1.97 -2.06 0.58
CA ALA A 81 -2.65 -2.51 1.79
C ALA A 81 -1.76 -2.45 3.05
N GLU A 82 -0.43 -2.57 2.91
CA GLU A 82 0.54 -2.49 4.01
C GLU A 82 0.60 -1.09 4.65
N ALA A 83 0.48 -0.01 3.88
CA ALA A 83 0.44 1.37 4.38
C ALA A 83 -0.81 1.68 5.23
N GLY A 84 -1.80 0.78 5.20
CA GLY A 84 -3.01 0.82 6.02
C GLY A 84 -3.21 -0.43 6.88
N SER A 85 -2.18 -1.18 7.25
CA SER A 85 -2.31 -2.44 8.01
C SER A 85 -1.73 -2.38 9.42
N GLY A 86 -1.91 -3.46 10.19
CA GLY A 86 -1.22 -3.64 11.45
C GLY A 86 0.29 -3.78 11.26
N ALA A 87 1.06 -3.18 12.16
CA ALA A 87 2.52 -3.21 12.16
C ALA A 87 3.04 -4.14 13.27
N TYR A 88 4.26 -4.67 13.13
CA TYR A 88 4.87 -5.52 14.16
C TYR A 88 5.16 -4.77 15.47
N PHE A 89 5.23 -3.45 15.43
CA PHE A 89 5.34 -2.57 16.59
C PHE A 89 4.64 -1.23 16.31
N GLY A 90 4.26 -0.48 17.35
CA GLY A 90 3.57 0.82 17.20
C GLY A 90 2.09 0.74 16.77
N GLY A 91 1.51 -0.47 16.72
CA GLY A 91 0.10 -0.68 16.40
C GLY A 91 -0.16 -0.86 14.91
N CYS A 92 -0.21 0.23 14.15
CA CYS A 92 -0.50 0.19 12.72
C CYS A 92 0.34 1.17 11.89
N ASN A 93 0.41 0.90 10.59
CA ASN A 93 0.75 1.88 9.56
C ASN A 93 -0.53 2.65 9.20
N PHE A 94 -0.40 3.93 8.84
CA PHE A 94 -1.53 4.76 8.44
C PHE A 94 -1.12 5.93 7.56
N LEU A 95 -2.09 6.48 6.83
CA LEU A 95 -1.94 7.70 6.03
C LEU A 95 -2.47 8.91 6.79
N MET A 96 -1.90 10.09 6.52
CA MET A 96 -2.40 11.39 6.98
C MET A 96 -2.24 12.46 5.90
N ALA A 97 -3.04 13.51 5.99
CA ALA A 97 -2.91 14.68 5.13
C ALA A 97 -1.80 15.62 5.64
N GLY A 98 -1.19 16.40 4.75
CA GLY A 98 -0.11 17.32 5.11
C GLY A 98 1.17 16.62 5.56
N ARG A 99 2.00 17.35 6.30
CA ARG A 99 3.20 16.85 7.00
C ARG A 99 2.89 16.64 8.50
N PRO A 100 3.65 15.81 9.23
CA PRO A 100 3.44 15.63 10.66
C PRO A 100 3.62 16.93 11.47
N GLY A 101 2.66 17.25 12.33
CA GLY A 101 2.69 18.47 13.14
C GLY A 101 2.61 19.74 12.29
N THR A 102 3.43 20.75 12.60
CA THR A 102 3.40 22.06 11.92
C THR A 102 4.46 22.23 10.83
N ASP A 103 5.63 21.59 10.97
CA ASP A 103 6.80 21.74 10.09
C ASP A 103 7.23 20.42 9.41
N GLY A 104 6.64 19.29 9.83
CA GLY A 104 7.03 17.94 9.43
C GLY A 104 7.97 17.23 10.40
N ASN A 105 8.43 17.88 11.48
CA ASN A 105 9.37 17.33 12.44
C ASN A 105 8.66 16.85 13.71
N THR A 106 8.72 15.56 14.00
CA THR A 106 8.25 15.02 15.29
C THR A 106 9.32 15.04 16.39
N HIS A 107 10.53 15.56 16.12
CA HIS A 107 11.68 15.55 17.02
C HIS A 107 12.07 14.13 17.47
N GLY A 108 12.22 13.20 16.51
CA GLY A 108 12.56 11.81 16.75
C GLY A 108 11.44 10.84 16.36
N GLY A 109 11.84 9.62 16.00
CA GLY A 109 10.94 8.51 15.74
C GLY A 109 10.32 8.03 17.05
N LYS A 110 8.98 8.12 17.15
CA LYS A 110 8.23 7.63 18.30
C LYS A 110 6.82 7.24 17.91
N VAL A 111 6.25 6.27 18.61
CA VAL A 111 4.83 5.91 18.45
C VAL A 111 3.96 7.10 18.88
N TRP A 112 3.05 7.54 18.02
CA TRP A 112 2.13 8.63 18.34
C TRP A 112 1.00 8.11 19.21
N THR A 113 0.84 8.73 20.38
CA THR A 113 -0.17 8.39 21.40
C THR A 113 -1.47 9.18 21.23
N ASP A 114 -1.41 10.32 20.56
CA ASP A 114 -2.48 11.29 20.39
C ASP A 114 -2.36 12.00 19.03
N ALA A 115 -3.34 12.86 18.73
CA ALA A 115 -3.46 13.50 17.42
C ALA A 115 -2.50 14.67 17.16
N THR A 116 -1.54 14.99 18.06
CA THR A 116 -0.66 16.17 17.94
C THR A 116 0.03 16.30 16.57
N TYR A 117 0.40 15.17 15.96
CA TYR A 117 1.07 15.14 14.66
C TYR A 117 0.16 14.78 13.49
N TYR A 118 -1.09 14.38 13.74
CA TYR A 118 -1.97 13.79 12.74
C TYR A 118 -3.00 14.78 12.21
N HIS A 119 -3.08 14.89 10.88
CA HIS A 119 -4.14 15.64 10.21
C HIS A 119 -4.99 14.71 9.33
N ALA A 120 -6.31 14.75 9.52
CA ALA A 120 -7.25 14.12 8.60
C ALA A 120 -7.37 14.89 7.28
N THR A 121 -7.12 16.20 7.31
CA THR A 121 -7.26 17.14 6.20
C THR A 121 -6.17 18.21 6.26
N ALA A 122 -5.58 18.57 5.12
CA ALA A 122 -4.63 19.67 5.00
C ALA A 122 -4.74 20.30 3.59
N GLY A 123 -5.27 21.52 3.51
CA GLY A 123 -5.55 22.17 2.23
C GLY A 123 -6.57 21.37 1.40
N LYS A 124 -6.21 21.01 0.17
CA LYS A 124 -6.99 20.16 -0.74
C LYS A 124 -6.72 18.66 -0.56
N VAL A 125 -5.95 18.26 0.47
CA VAL A 125 -5.70 16.85 0.79
C VAL A 125 -6.58 16.40 1.94
N SER A 126 -7.20 15.23 1.81
CA SER A 126 -7.84 14.52 2.92
C SER A 126 -7.40 13.05 2.97
N VAL A 127 -7.64 12.40 4.10
CA VAL A 127 -7.53 10.95 4.24
C VAL A 127 -8.89 10.39 4.61
N GLU A 128 -9.29 9.38 3.88
CA GLU A 128 -10.59 8.73 4.02
C GLU A 128 -10.44 7.23 4.29
N LYS A 129 -11.47 6.64 4.89
CA LYS A 129 -11.61 5.21 5.13
C LYS A 129 -13.06 4.77 4.87
N PRO A 130 -13.29 3.56 4.33
CA PRO A 130 -14.63 3.03 4.17
C PRO A 130 -15.23 2.68 5.54
N ASP A 131 -16.53 2.93 5.69
CA ASP A 131 -17.34 2.37 6.77
C ASP A 131 -17.79 0.92 6.45
N ALA A 132 -18.54 0.29 7.35
CA ALA A 132 -18.98 -1.11 7.20
C ALA A 132 -19.91 -1.36 6.00
N LYS A 133 -20.34 -0.30 5.29
CA LYS A 133 -21.11 -0.37 4.05
C LYS A 133 -20.26 -0.05 2.81
N GLY A 134 -18.95 0.08 2.97
CA GLY A 134 -18.03 0.49 1.92
C GLY A 134 -17.99 2.00 1.67
N VAL A 135 -18.76 2.81 2.39
CA VAL A 135 -18.83 4.25 2.08
C VAL A 135 -17.69 4.99 2.75
N TYR A 136 -16.87 5.68 1.95
CA TYR A 136 -15.75 6.46 2.45
C TYR A 136 -16.18 7.62 3.35
N ARG A 137 -15.43 7.81 4.44
CA ARG A 137 -15.58 8.84 5.48
C ARG A 137 -14.22 9.41 5.83
N ALA A 138 -14.18 10.66 6.29
CA ALA A 138 -12.96 11.25 6.84
C ALA A 138 -12.35 10.35 7.93
N ALA A 139 -11.07 10.04 7.79
CA ALA A 139 -10.31 9.33 8.80
C ALA A 139 -10.11 10.20 10.05
N THR A 140 -9.85 9.57 11.19
CA THR A 140 -9.48 10.27 12.42
C THR A 140 -8.30 9.55 13.05
N PHE A 141 -7.55 10.23 13.92
CA PHE A 141 -6.49 9.58 14.67
C PHE A 141 -7.01 8.36 15.47
N ALA A 142 -8.20 8.47 16.07
CA ALA A 142 -8.82 7.37 16.82
C ALA A 142 -9.20 6.19 15.92
N SER A 143 -9.75 6.45 14.73
CA SER A 143 -10.16 5.39 13.80
C SER A 143 -9.02 4.83 12.94
N ARG A 144 -7.82 5.44 12.91
CA ARG A 144 -6.73 5.12 11.99
C ARG A 144 -6.40 3.62 11.91
N CYS A 145 -6.28 2.93 13.06
CA CYS A 145 -5.94 1.50 13.13
C CYS A 145 -7.14 0.53 13.11
N LEU A 146 -8.36 0.98 12.77
CA LEU A 146 -9.55 0.12 12.71
C LEU A 146 -9.80 -0.42 11.30
N ALA A 147 -10.30 -1.64 11.16
CA ALA A 147 -10.83 -2.18 9.92
C ALA A 147 -12.11 -1.39 9.49
N PRO A 148 -12.63 -1.60 8.27
CA PRO A 148 -13.84 -0.91 7.79
C PRO A 148 -15.09 -1.11 8.67
N ASP A 149 -15.13 -2.17 9.48
CA ASP A 149 -16.19 -2.41 10.47
C ASP A 149 -16.26 -1.35 11.59
N GLY A 150 -15.25 -0.50 11.70
CA GLY A 150 -15.12 0.57 12.71
C GLY A 150 -14.88 0.06 14.12
N LYS A 151 -14.48 -1.20 14.31
CA LYS A 151 -14.40 -1.87 15.63
C LYS A 151 -13.16 -2.74 15.78
N THR A 152 -12.80 -3.50 14.76
CA THR A 152 -11.70 -4.46 14.81
C THR A 152 -10.38 -3.73 14.55
N ALA A 153 -9.41 -3.85 15.47
CA ALA A 153 -8.07 -3.32 15.23
C ALA A 153 -7.34 -4.17 14.17
N VAL A 154 -6.66 -3.52 13.21
CA VAL A 154 -5.77 -4.22 12.28
C VAL A 154 -4.52 -4.72 13.01
N SER A 155 -4.04 -5.91 12.64
CA SER A 155 -2.82 -6.51 13.19
C SER A 155 -2.10 -7.33 12.11
N THR A 156 -0.81 -7.58 12.29
CA THR A 156 -0.06 -8.44 11.36
C THR A 156 -0.62 -9.88 11.32
N GLY A 157 -1.23 -10.34 12.42
CA GLY A 157 -1.78 -11.70 12.57
C GLY A 157 -3.22 -11.91 12.10
N ASN A 158 -4.02 -10.85 11.87
CA ASN A 158 -5.39 -10.99 11.33
C ASN A 158 -5.51 -10.68 9.83
N GLY A 159 -4.44 -10.20 9.19
CA GLY A 159 -4.41 -9.92 7.76
C GLY A 159 -5.35 -8.79 7.30
N LEU A 160 -5.94 -8.03 8.21
CA LEU A 160 -6.89 -6.98 7.87
C LEU A 160 -6.18 -5.68 7.47
N GLY A 161 -6.65 -5.07 6.39
CA GLY A 161 -6.37 -3.67 6.04
C GLY A 161 -7.43 -2.72 6.59
N THR A 162 -7.06 -1.45 6.75
CA THR A 162 -7.94 -0.37 7.20
C THR A 162 -8.81 0.22 6.08
N GLY A 163 -8.48 -0.06 4.82
CA GLY A 163 -9.12 0.56 3.65
C GLY A 163 -8.75 2.03 3.44
N THR A 164 -7.71 2.54 4.12
CA THR A 164 -7.37 3.97 4.10
C THR A 164 -6.86 4.42 2.73
N GLN A 165 -7.28 5.61 2.30
CA GLN A 165 -6.80 6.26 1.08
C GLN A 165 -6.49 7.74 1.33
N VAL A 166 -5.54 8.29 0.57
CA VAL A 166 -5.42 9.74 0.39
C VAL A 166 -6.35 10.18 -0.74
N VAL A 167 -6.89 11.40 -0.60
CA VAL A 167 -7.64 12.12 -1.63
C VAL A 167 -6.96 13.47 -1.81
N VAL A 168 -6.67 13.85 -3.06
CA VAL A 168 -6.08 15.14 -3.40
C VAL A 168 -6.94 15.76 -4.51
N ASP A 169 -7.68 16.81 -4.17
CA ASP A 169 -8.57 17.53 -5.09
C ASP A 169 -7.89 18.80 -5.64
N GLY A 170 -8.56 19.58 -6.49
CA GLY A 170 -8.00 20.80 -7.08
C GLY A 170 -6.97 20.53 -8.18
N GLY A 171 -7.00 19.35 -8.81
CA GLY A 171 -6.10 19.00 -9.90
C GLY A 171 -6.39 19.78 -11.17
N THR A 172 -5.35 20.31 -11.80
CA THR A 172 -5.48 21.12 -13.02
C THR A 172 -4.59 20.58 -14.14
N GLY A 173 -5.06 20.63 -15.38
CA GLY A 173 -4.34 19.98 -16.46
C GLY A 173 -5.10 19.86 -17.78
N THR A 174 -4.56 19.04 -18.67
CA THR A 174 -5.14 18.70 -19.97
C THR A 174 -5.15 17.19 -20.16
N VAL A 175 -6.15 16.71 -20.88
CA VAL A 175 -6.31 15.30 -21.27
C VAL A 175 -6.72 15.27 -22.73
N ASP A 176 -6.03 14.46 -23.54
CA ASP A 176 -6.39 14.18 -24.92
C ASP A 176 -6.61 12.65 -25.08
N PRO A 177 -7.87 12.19 -25.07
CA PRO A 177 -8.19 10.78 -25.23
C PRO A 177 -7.96 10.22 -26.65
N ASP A 178 -7.78 11.09 -27.65
CA ASP A 178 -7.57 10.67 -29.05
C ASP A 178 -6.07 10.59 -29.38
N GLU A 179 -5.23 11.48 -28.82
CA GLU A 179 -3.76 11.32 -28.82
C GLU A 179 -3.24 10.37 -27.72
N GLY A 180 -4.09 10.00 -26.76
CA GLY A 180 -3.73 9.13 -25.64
C GLY A 180 -2.88 9.82 -24.56
N THR A 181 -2.80 11.15 -24.55
CA THR A 181 -1.93 11.92 -23.65
C THR A 181 -2.69 12.58 -22.50
N ALA A 182 -2.01 12.80 -21.37
CA ALA A 182 -2.55 13.60 -20.28
C ALA A 182 -1.44 14.27 -19.47
N THR A 183 -1.74 15.41 -18.86
CA THR A 183 -0.92 15.92 -17.75
C THR A 183 -1.80 16.64 -16.74
N ILE A 184 -1.85 16.12 -15.51
CA ILE A 184 -2.66 16.68 -14.42
C ILE A 184 -1.77 16.93 -13.21
N ARG A 185 -1.89 18.11 -12.61
CA ARG A 185 -1.05 18.59 -11.49
C ARG A 185 -1.92 18.93 -10.31
N TRP A 186 -1.58 18.38 -9.15
CA TRP A 186 -2.24 18.65 -7.88
C TRP A 186 -1.35 19.49 -6.96
N LYS A 187 -1.98 20.20 -6.00
CA LYS A 187 -1.27 20.93 -4.95
C LYS A 187 -1.66 20.39 -3.57
N GLY A 188 -0.64 20.04 -2.79
CA GLY A 188 -0.84 19.46 -1.47
C GLY A 188 0.21 18.42 -1.10
N THR A 189 0.19 17.98 0.16
CA THR A 189 1.09 16.97 0.69
C THR A 189 0.29 15.87 1.38
N PHE A 190 0.71 14.62 1.26
CA PHE A 190 0.26 13.52 2.13
C PHE A 190 1.46 12.81 2.75
N THR A 191 1.28 12.20 3.92
CA THR A 191 2.33 11.44 4.62
C THR A 191 1.90 9.99 4.81
N SER A 192 2.82 9.07 4.53
CA SER A 192 2.73 7.65 4.91
C SER A 192 3.51 7.41 6.19
N VAL A 193 2.83 6.93 7.24
CA VAL A 193 3.38 6.76 8.59
C VAL A 193 3.44 5.27 8.90
N PHE A 194 4.63 4.79 9.24
CA PHE A 194 4.90 3.39 9.51
C PHE A 194 5.26 3.18 10.98
N TYR A 195 4.93 1.99 11.50
CA TYR A 195 5.18 1.61 12.91
C TYR A 195 4.65 2.63 13.93
N GLY A 196 3.42 3.12 13.72
CA GLY A 196 2.78 4.05 14.64
C GLY A 196 3.37 5.47 14.70
N GLY A 197 4.40 5.78 13.91
CA GLY A 197 5.12 7.08 13.97
C GLY A 197 6.64 6.97 14.11
N LEU A 198 7.20 5.76 14.24
CA LEU A 198 8.66 5.57 14.32
C LEU A 198 9.41 5.96 13.03
N THR A 199 8.77 5.82 11.87
CA THR A 199 9.30 6.29 10.58
C THR A 199 8.16 6.79 9.70
N TYR A 200 8.42 7.83 8.92
CA TYR A 200 7.45 8.38 7.98
C TYR A 200 8.14 9.13 6.83
N TRP A 201 7.40 9.27 5.74
CA TRP A 201 7.77 10.10 4.59
C TRP A 201 6.52 10.72 3.98
N TRP A 202 6.70 11.81 3.24
CA TRP A 202 5.62 12.54 2.58
C TRP A 202 5.87 12.74 1.09
N ALA A 203 4.80 12.73 0.30
CA ALA A 203 4.77 13.17 -1.09
C ALA A 203 4.11 14.55 -1.16
N SER A 204 4.70 15.50 -1.89
CA SER A 204 4.14 16.82 -2.16
C SER A 204 3.98 17.08 -3.65
N ASP A 205 2.92 17.80 -4.00
CA ASP A 205 2.53 18.24 -5.34
C ASP A 205 2.61 17.13 -6.41
N PRO A 206 1.69 16.13 -6.35
CA PRO A 206 1.66 15.05 -7.33
C PRO A 206 1.43 15.55 -8.76
N VAL A 207 2.10 14.93 -9.72
CA VAL A 207 1.93 15.17 -11.16
C VAL A 207 1.75 13.84 -11.87
N LEU A 208 0.60 13.67 -12.50
CA LEU A 208 0.37 12.63 -13.50
C LEU A 208 0.83 13.13 -14.87
N THR A 209 1.61 12.33 -15.57
CA THR A 209 1.85 12.44 -17.02
C THR A 209 1.49 11.12 -17.68
N VAL A 210 0.80 11.15 -18.82
CA VAL A 210 0.51 10.00 -19.67
C VAL A 210 0.98 10.33 -21.08
N GLU A 211 1.77 9.43 -21.65
CA GLU A 211 2.36 9.53 -22.98
C GLU A 211 1.48 8.80 -24.02
N ALA A 212 1.64 9.12 -25.31
CA ALA A 212 0.76 8.65 -26.39
C ALA A 212 0.76 7.13 -26.62
N ASP A 213 1.72 6.39 -26.06
CA ASP A 213 1.73 4.91 -26.06
C ASP A 213 0.88 4.29 -24.93
N GLY A 214 0.22 5.13 -24.12
CA GLY A 214 -0.59 4.75 -22.97
C GLY A 214 0.21 4.42 -21.71
N THR A 215 1.54 4.60 -21.73
CA THR A 215 2.35 4.60 -20.50
C THR A 215 2.19 5.90 -19.73
N GLY A 216 2.46 5.89 -18.44
CA GLY A 216 2.41 7.12 -17.64
C GLY A 216 3.18 7.01 -16.34
N THR A 217 3.37 8.15 -15.69
CA THR A 217 3.99 8.23 -14.37
C THR A 217 3.18 9.12 -13.45
N LEU A 218 3.06 8.72 -12.19
CA LEU A 218 2.67 9.58 -11.09
C LEU A 218 3.93 9.97 -10.32
N THR A 219 4.37 11.21 -10.44
CA THR A 219 5.55 11.75 -9.76
C THR A 219 5.16 12.65 -8.59
N ALA A 220 6.06 12.84 -7.62
CA ALA A 220 5.89 13.83 -6.55
C ALA A 220 7.24 14.26 -5.98
N THR A 221 7.25 15.37 -5.23
CA THR A 221 8.38 15.75 -4.39
C THR A 221 8.32 15.02 -3.06
N ALA A 222 9.15 13.99 -2.88
CA ALA A 222 9.28 13.26 -1.63
C ALA A 222 10.15 14.00 -0.61
N GLY A 223 9.81 13.86 0.67
CA GLY A 223 10.61 14.29 1.81
C GLY A 223 10.28 13.46 3.05
N GLY A 224 11.02 13.66 4.15
CA GLY A 224 10.86 12.85 5.35
C GLY A 224 12.07 12.95 6.27
N TYR A 225 12.17 12.00 7.18
CA TYR A 225 13.32 11.86 8.09
C TYR A 225 13.95 10.47 7.92
N GLY A 226 15.28 10.43 7.95
CA GLY A 226 16.05 9.20 8.03
C GLY A 226 16.19 8.75 9.47
N THR A 227 15.90 7.48 9.71
CA THR A 227 16.03 6.81 11.02
C THR A 227 16.77 5.47 10.85
N SER A 228 16.99 4.74 11.93
CA SER A 228 17.63 3.42 11.93
C SER A 228 16.99 2.54 13.02
N MET A 229 16.89 1.23 12.74
CA MET A 229 16.46 0.25 13.74
C MET A 229 17.58 -0.06 14.74
N GLU A 230 18.82 0.09 14.30
CA GLU A 230 20.06 -0.14 15.02
C GLU A 230 20.45 1.07 15.89
N ASP A 231 20.17 2.29 15.41
CA ASP A 231 20.36 3.56 16.11
C ASP A 231 19.06 4.39 16.12
N GLN A 232 18.30 4.24 17.20
CA GLN A 232 17.06 4.95 17.46
C GLN A 232 17.26 6.46 17.77
N SER A 233 18.51 6.94 17.91
CA SER A 233 18.79 8.38 18.07
C SER A 233 18.81 9.13 16.74
N LYS A 234 18.94 8.41 15.63
CA LYS A 234 19.02 8.97 14.28
C LYS A 234 17.68 9.57 13.83
N TRP A 235 17.70 10.84 13.45
CA TRP A 235 16.53 11.59 12.97
C TRP A 235 16.91 12.71 11.99
N ASP A 236 17.44 12.33 10.82
CA ASP A 236 18.02 13.27 9.86
C ASP A 236 16.99 13.78 8.85
N ALA A 237 16.82 15.10 8.73
CA ALA A 237 15.95 15.68 7.71
C ALA A 237 16.48 15.33 6.29
N LEU A 238 15.63 14.70 5.47
CA LEU A 238 16.01 14.30 4.12
C LEU A 238 15.79 15.46 3.13
N PRO A 239 16.77 15.80 2.25
CA PRO A 239 16.54 16.77 1.18
C PRO A 239 15.40 16.31 0.26
N ALA A 240 14.57 17.28 -0.12
CA ALA A 240 13.45 17.10 -1.04
C ALA A 240 13.95 16.46 -2.35
N THR A 241 13.30 15.38 -2.77
CA THR A 241 13.72 14.55 -3.90
C THR A 241 12.51 14.28 -4.79
N THR A 242 12.55 14.62 -6.09
CA THR A 242 11.50 14.19 -7.02
C THR A 242 11.62 12.69 -7.25
N VAL A 243 10.52 11.95 -7.08
CA VAL A 243 10.46 10.50 -7.27
C VAL A 243 9.25 10.12 -8.12
N VAL A 244 9.33 8.97 -8.79
CA VAL A 244 8.19 8.31 -9.43
C VAL A 244 7.50 7.46 -8.36
N LEU A 245 6.29 7.85 -7.95
CA LEU A 245 5.48 7.09 -6.98
C LEU A 245 4.86 5.84 -7.61
N ALA A 246 4.47 5.92 -8.88
CA ALA A 246 3.89 4.83 -9.64
C ALA A 246 4.23 4.98 -11.13
N ASP A 247 4.70 3.89 -11.73
CA ASP A 247 4.70 3.68 -13.18
C ASP A 247 3.34 3.10 -13.58
N LEU A 248 2.77 3.55 -14.69
CA LEU A 248 1.43 3.20 -15.16
C LEU A 248 1.50 2.63 -16.58
N GLU A 249 0.72 1.58 -16.84
CA GLU A 249 0.57 1.00 -18.18
C GLU A 249 -0.88 1.06 -18.65
N ARG A 250 -1.09 1.34 -19.93
CA ARG A 250 -2.38 1.26 -20.63
C ARG A 250 -3.47 2.10 -19.93
N VAL A 251 -3.16 3.37 -19.65
CA VAL A 251 -4.06 4.30 -18.94
C VAL A 251 -5.33 4.59 -19.79
N PRO A 252 -6.54 4.27 -19.32
CA PRO A 252 -7.75 4.37 -20.14
C PRO A 252 -8.41 5.75 -20.03
N LEU A 253 -7.89 6.72 -20.78
CA LEU A 253 -8.31 8.14 -20.71
C LEU A 253 -9.74 8.44 -21.20
N THR A 254 -10.38 7.50 -21.90
CA THR A 254 -11.67 7.70 -22.60
C THR A 254 -12.92 7.74 -21.70
N GLY A 255 -12.81 7.45 -20.40
CA GLY A 255 -13.95 7.44 -19.49
C GLY A 255 -14.43 8.84 -19.08
N ALA A 256 -15.72 9.16 -19.28
CA ALA A 256 -16.30 10.49 -19.00
C ALA A 256 -15.94 11.11 -17.64
N LYS A 257 -15.84 10.31 -16.57
CA LYS A 257 -15.53 10.81 -15.21
C LYS A 257 -14.04 10.82 -14.88
N GLY A 258 -13.20 10.17 -15.68
CA GLY A 258 -11.85 9.76 -15.30
C GLY A 258 -11.66 8.25 -15.38
N PHE A 259 -10.65 7.72 -14.68
CA PHE A 259 -10.20 6.35 -14.81
C PHE A 259 -9.71 5.70 -13.50
N LYS A 260 -9.64 4.37 -13.53
CA LYS A 260 -8.92 3.49 -12.58
C LYS A 260 -7.77 2.84 -13.33
N VAL A 261 -6.57 2.81 -12.74
CA VAL A 261 -5.40 2.10 -13.30
C VAL A 261 -4.62 1.42 -12.19
N VAL A 262 -4.09 0.22 -12.43
CA VAL A 262 -3.23 -0.49 -11.49
C VAL A 262 -1.78 -0.13 -11.82
N PRO A 263 -0.99 0.43 -10.88
CA PRO A 263 0.42 0.68 -11.09
C PRO A 263 1.21 -0.60 -11.40
N ALA A 264 2.29 -0.46 -12.18
CA ALA A 264 3.28 -1.51 -12.34
C ALA A 264 3.93 -1.81 -10.98
N TYR A 265 3.81 -3.06 -10.54
CA TYR A 265 4.46 -3.56 -9.32
C TYR A 265 4.82 -5.03 -9.48
N VAL A 266 3.84 -5.89 -9.80
CA VAL A 266 4.05 -7.33 -9.93
C VAL A 266 4.92 -7.61 -11.16
N GLY A 267 6.04 -8.31 -10.97
CA GLY A 267 7.06 -8.51 -11.99
C GLY A 267 8.15 -7.42 -12.03
N THR A 268 7.98 -6.29 -11.34
CA THR A 268 8.98 -5.23 -11.27
C THR A 268 10.17 -5.65 -10.38
N ALA A 269 11.35 -5.74 -10.99
CA ALA A 269 12.60 -5.97 -10.27
C ALA A 269 13.16 -4.65 -9.72
N VAL A 270 13.95 -4.71 -8.63
CA VAL A 270 14.62 -3.54 -8.06
C VAL A 270 16.05 -3.84 -7.64
N THR A 271 16.94 -2.87 -7.84
CA THR A 271 18.31 -2.91 -7.33
C THR A 271 18.35 -2.22 -5.97
N VAL A 272 18.99 -2.84 -4.97
CA VAL A 272 19.19 -2.23 -3.64
C VAL A 272 20.68 -2.12 -3.31
N PRO A 273 21.09 -1.22 -2.40
CA PRO A 273 22.47 -1.12 -1.96
C PRO A 273 23.02 -2.44 -1.41
N ALA A 274 24.31 -2.70 -1.65
CA ALA A 274 24.98 -3.88 -1.10
C ALA A 274 24.92 -3.91 0.43
N GLY A 275 24.57 -5.06 1.01
CA GLY A 275 24.38 -5.22 2.46
C GLY A 275 22.99 -4.83 2.97
N ALA A 276 22.15 -4.20 2.17
CA ALA A 276 20.73 -4.01 2.50
C ALA A 276 19.92 -5.29 2.28
N THR A 277 18.68 -5.32 2.79
CA THR A 277 17.72 -6.41 2.50
C THR A 277 17.45 -6.47 1.00
N ALA A 278 17.85 -7.56 0.34
CA ALA A 278 17.59 -7.78 -1.08
C ALA A 278 16.10 -8.00 -1.37
N GLN A 279 15.67 -7.70 -2.60
CA GLN A 279 14.44 -8.28 -3.14
C GLN A 279 14.58 -9.80 -3.13
N ALA A 280 13.55 -10.52 -2.69
CA ALA A 280 13.59 -11.97 -2.60
C ALA A 280 13.74 -12.59 -4.00
N VAL A 281 14.23 -13.83 -4.05
CA VAL A 281 14.21 -14.61 -5.29
C VAL A 281 12.75 -14.86 -5.69
N ARG A 282 12.42 -14.64 -6.97
CA ARG A 282 11.09 -14.96 -7.51
C ARG A 282 10.91 -16.48 -7.59
N THR A 283 9.82 -16.98 -7.05
CA THR A 283 9.44 -18.40 -7.07
C THR A 283 7.98 -18.54 -7.51
N SER A 284 7.49 -19.77 -7.69
CA SER A 284 6.08 -20.04 -7.98
C SER A 284 5.14 -19.53 -6.88
N GLU A 285 5.57 -19.60 -5.62
CA GLU A 285 4.76 -19.31 -4.43
C GLU A 285 4.58 -17.81 -4.20
N ASN A 286 5.56 -16.99 -4.62
CA ASN A 286 5.48 -15.54 -4.52
C ASN A 286 5.10 -14.84 -5.83
N ALA A 287 5.00 -15.56 -6.95
CA ALA A 287 4.84 -14.97 -8.30
C ALA A 287 3.67 -13.97 -8.46
N SER A 288 2.61 -14.07 -7.66
CA SER A 288 1.43 -13.17 -7.70
C SER A 288 1.61 -11.84 -6.99
N TYR A 289 2.60 -11.71 -6.10
CA TYR A 289 2.93 -10.48 -5.36
C TYR A 289 4.43 -10.13 -5.39
N TRP A 290 5.24 -10.93 -6.08
CA TRP A 290 6.64 -10.63 -6.31
C TRP A 290 6.76 -9.41 -7.21
N GLY A 291 7.43 -8.37 -6.71
CA GLY A 291 7.40 -7.07 -7.34
C GLY A 291 8.07 -5.98 -6.51
N SER A 292 7.97 -4.75 -7.01
CA SER A 292 8.54 -3.54 -6.40
C SER A 292 7.80 -2.30 -6.87
N PHE A 293 7.77 -1.26 -6.03
CA PHE A 293 7.55 0.11 -6.47
C PHE A 293 8.70 0.61 -7.37
N PRO A 294 8.55 1.73 -8.09
CA PRO A 294 9.57 2.25 -9.00
C PRO A 294 10.92 2.49 -8.32
N GLN A 295 12.03 2.25 -9.04
CA GLN A 295 13.40 2.31 -8.52
C GLN A 295 13.70 3.62 -7.78
N SER A 296 13.37 4.78 -8.36
CA SER A 296 13.63 6.10 -7.76
C SER A 296 12.93 6.31 -6.41
N PHE A 297 11.77 5.68 -6.21
CA PHE A 297 11.06 5.70 -4.95
C PHE A 297 11.69 4.74 -3.94
N VAL A 298 12.06 3.52 -4.34
CA VAL A 298 12.76 2.57 -3.46
C VAL A 298 14.13 3.11 -3.00
N ASP A 299 14.87 3.79 -3.88
CA ASP A 299 16.11 4.50 -3.56
C ASP A 299 15.91 5.61 -2.52
N PHE A 300 14.78 6.33 -2.60
CA PHE A 300 14.40 7.30 -1.58
C PHE A 300 14.06 6.60 -0.25
N GLN A 301 13.36 5.46 -0.27
CA GLN A 301 12.99 4.70 0.93
C GLN A 301 14.18 4.00 1.60
N ALA A 302 15.29 3.78 0.89
CA ALA A 302 16.57 3.44 1.50
C ALA A 302 17.02 4.48 2.56
N ARG A 303 16.66 5.75 2.35
CA ARG A 303 17.07 6.87 3.20
C ARG A 303 16.12 7.13 4.38
N THR A 304 14.87 6.67 4.31
CA THR A 304 13.85 6.79 5.38
C THR A 304 13.90 5.67 6.42
N GLY A 305 14.70 4.62 6.15
CA GLY A 305 14.67 3.37 6.92
C GLY A 305 13.49 2.45 6.55
N GLN A 306 12.76 2.73 5.46
CA GLN A 306 11.60 1.94 5.03
C GLN A 306 11.83 1.02 3.82
N LEU A 307 13.07 0.91 3.34
CA LEU A 307 13.46 0.20 2.11
C LEU A 307 12.64 -1.06 1.79
N SER A 308 12.66 -2.04 2.70
CA SER A 308 12.08 -3.36 2.47
C SER A 308 10.55 -3.40 2.50
N TYR A 309 9.85 -2.31 2.86
CA TYR A 309 8.38 -2.27 2.84
C TYR A 309 7.79 -1.99 1.45
N TRP A 310 8.63 -1.67 0.46
CA TRP A 310 8.20 -1.22 -0.88
C TRP A 310 8.56 -2.20 -2.02
N PHE A 311 8.98 -3.42 -1.66
CA PHE A 311 9.15 -4.55 -2.59
C PHE A 311 8.97 -5.89 -1.86
N ALA A 312 8.85 -6.97 -2.63
CA ALA A 312 8.84 -8.34 -2.12
C ALA A 312 10.22 -8.70 -1.53
N SER A 313 10.38 -8.56 -0.22
CA SER A 313 11.64 -8.71 0.51
C SER A 313 11.82 -10.09 1.17
N GLY A 314 10.90 -11.03 0.91
CA GLY A 314 10.80 -12.32 1.59
C GLY A 314 10.05 -12.25 2.93
N GLY A 315 9.37 -11.13 3.22
CA GLY A 315 8.63 -10.94 4.47
C GLY A 315 7.22 -11.52 4.40
N GLN A 316 6.67 -11.95 5.55
CA GLN A 316 5.28 -12.43 5.64
C GLN A 316 4.23 -11.38 5.20
N ARG A 317 4.61 -10.10 5.15
CA ARG A 317 3.76 -8.99 4.71
C ARG A 317 3.86 -8.69 3.22
N ASP A 318 4.75 -9.36 2.47
CA ASP A 318 4.96 -9.10 1.03
C ASP A 318 3.67 -9.08 0.17
N PRO A 319 2.67 -9.96 0.39
CA PRO A 319 1.39 -9.86 -0.34
C PRO A 319 0.70 -8.50 -0.20
N PHE A 320 0.80 -7.85 0.96
CA PHE A 320 0.15 -6.56 1.24
C PHE A 320 0.89 -5.36 0.65
N LYS A 321 2.08 -5.57 0.07
CA LYS A 321 2.91 -4.49 -0.50
C LYS A 321 2.54 -4.13 -1.94
N VAL A 322 1.80 -5.00 -2.63
CA VAL A 322 1.37 -4.76 -4.03
C VAL A 322 0.66 -3.41 -4.14
N ALA A 323 1.06 -2.61 -5.13
CA ALA A 323 0.53 -1.28 -5.34
C ALA A 323 -0.99 -1.31 -5.54
N ALA A 324 -1.71 -0.52 -4.75
CA ALA A 324 -3.15 -0.36 -4.88
C ALA A 324 -3.47 0.43 -6.17
N PRO A 325 -4.65 0.20 -6.79
CA PRO A 325 -5.09 0.99 -7.93
C PRO A 325 -5.14 2.49 -7.65
N VAL A 326 -4.67 3.27 -8.62
CA VAL A 326 -4.79 4.72 -8.65
C VAL A 326 -6.11 5.08 -9.34
N TYR A 327 -6.87 5.96 -8.70
CA TYR A 327 -8.10 6.51 -9.21
C TYR A 327 -7.90 8.00 -9.52
N VAL A 328 -8.24 8.42 -10.73
CA VAL A 328 -8.22 9.82 -11.15
C VAL A 328 -9.60 10.18 -11.66
N SER A 329 -10.22 11.18 -11.04
CA SER A 329 -11.47 11.78 -11.51
C SER A 329 -11.17 13.12 -12.18
N TYR A 330 -11.82 13.43 -13.30
CA TYR A 330 -11.63 14.72 -13.99
C TYR A 330 -12.36 15.88 -13.29
N ASP A 331 -13.31 15.56 -12.41
CA ASP A 331 -14.06 16.47 -11.55
C ASP A 331 -14.24 15.81 -10.17
N ALA A 332 -13.90 16.53 -9.10
CA ALA A 332 -13.99 16.08 -7.71
C ALA A 332 -15.44 15.95 -7.21
N ASP A 333 -16.39 16.71 -7.75
CA ASP A 333 -17.82 16.62 -7.43
C ASP A 333 -18.50 15.44 -8.17
N ALA A 334 -17.86 14.88 -9.20
CA ALA A 334 -18.34 13.75 -9.98
C ALA A 334 -17.35 12.56 -10.00
N PRO A 335 -16.92 12.03 -8.83
CA PRO A 335 -15.81 11.10 -8.76
C PRO A 335 -16.07 9.76 -9.47
N VAL A 336 -14.97 9.14 -9.89
CA VAL A 336 -14.91 7.72 -10.26
C VAL A 336 -15.21 6.88 -9.01
N GLU A 337 -16.02 5.84 -9.17
CA GLU A 337 -16.39 4.94 -8.06
C GLU A 337 -15.19 4.10 -7.61
N VAL A 338 -14.88 4.15 -6.32
CA VAL A 338 -13.76 3.41 -5.69
C VAL A 338 -14.27 2.11 -5.09
N ASP A 339 -13.59 1.00 -5.36
CA ASP A 339 -13.85 -0.28 -4.70
C ASP A 339 -13.13 -0.30 -3.34
N PRO A 340 -13.84 -0.40 -2.20
CA PRO A 340 -13.21 -0.46 -0.88
C PRO A 340 -12.25 -1.64 -0.70
N GLY A 341 -12.44 -2.72 -1.46
CA GLY A 341 -11.59 -3.91 -1.43
C GLY A 341 -10.16 -3.68 -1.92
N ASP A 342 -9.97 -2.73 -2.84
CA ASP A 342 -8.65 -2.35 -3.39
C ASP A 342 -7.68 -1.86 -2.30
N ALA A 343 -8.20 -1.21 -1.26
CA ALA A 343 -7.42 -0.63 -0.18
C ALA A 343 -7.25 -1.57 1.03
N THR A 344 -7.87 -2.76 1.01
CA THR A 344 -7.78 -3.75 2.10
C THR A 344 -7.05 -5.03 1.72
N THR A 345 -6.93 -5.33 0.43
CA THR A 345 -6.54 -6.66 -0.06
C THR A 345 -5.06 -6.68 -0.44
N GLY A 346 -4.29 -7.61 0.14
CA GLY A 346 -2.96 -7.94 -0.40
C GLY A 346 -3.08 -8.80 -1.65
N GLY A 347 -2.09 -8.74 -2.56
CA GLY A 347 -2.01 -9.47 -3.82
C GLY A 347 -1.96 -11.00 -3.69
N GLY A 348 -3.07 -11.59 -3.27
CA GLY A 348 -3.37 -13.01 -3.28
C GLY A 348 -4.76 -13.17 -3.88
N ALA A 349 -4.92 -14.14 -4.80
CA ALA A 349 -6.06 -14.22 -5.71
C ALA A 349 -7.42 -14.10 -5.00
N GLY A 350 -8.11 -12.98 -5.26
CA GLY A 350 -9.54 -12.88 -5.01
C GLY A 350 -10.25 -13.82 -5.96
N GLY A 351 -10.69 -14.98 -5.45
CA GLY A 351 -11.51 -15.95 -6.17
C GLY A 351 -12.94 -15.45 -6.39
N GLY A 352 -13.09 -14.37 -7.17
CA GLY A 352 -14.36 -13.92 -7.69
C GLY A 352 -14.59 -14.52 -9.08
N SER A 353 -15.63 -15.35 -9.23
CA SER A 353 -16.05 -15.87 -10.52
C SER A 353 -16.72 -14.78 -11.36
N GLY A 354 -15.91 -13.94 -12.00
CA GLY A 354 -16.30 -13.17 -13.18
C GLY A 354 -15.61 -13.76 -14.39
N ASP A 355 -16.35 -14.01 -15.48
CA ASP A 355 -15.80 -14.53 -16.72
C ASP A 355 -14.71 -13.60 -17.24
N GLY A 356 -13.47 -14.10 -17.31
CA GLY A 356 -12.40 -13.38 -18.00
C GLY A 356 -12.72 -13.27 -19.50
N PRO A 357 -12.38 -12.16 -20.16
CA PRO A 357 -12.65 -12.00 -21.59
C PRO A 357 -11.93 -13.08 -22.40
N THR A 358 -12.68 -14.05 -22.90
CA THR A 358 -12.17 -15.11 -23.76
C THR A 358 -11.92 -14.56 -25.16
N ASN A 359 -10.66 -14.22 -25.47
CA ASN A 359 -10.25 -14.00 -26.85
C ASN A 359 -10.28 -15.33 -27.61
N THR A 360 -11.33 -15.58 -28.38
CA THR A 360 -11.31 -16.58 -29.44
C THR A 360 -10.33 -16.11 -30.52
N VAL A 361 -9.13 -16.70 -30.53
CA VAL A 361 -8.17 -16.49 -31.61
C VAL A 361 -8.73 -17.11 -32.88
N THR A 362 -9.14 -16.27 -33.83
CA THR A 362 -9.42 -16.71 -35.20
C THR A 362 -8.11 -17.15 -35.84
N GLU A 363 -7.99 -18.44 -36.14
CA GLU A 363 -6.82 -19.02 -36.79
C GLU A 363 -6.62 -18.41 -38.19
N PRO A 364 -5.40 -17.95 -38.56
CA PRO A 364 -5.14 -17.43 -39.90
C PRO A 364 -5.36 -18.50 -40.97
N PRO A 365 -5.96 -18.17 -42.13
CA PRO A 365 -6.24 -19.16 -43.17
C PRO A 365 -4.95 -19.76 -43.73
N ALA A 366 -4.92 -21.09 -43.84
CA ALA A 366 -3.75 -21.83 -44.28
C ALA A 366 -3.32 -21.50 -45.72
N SER A 367 -2.04 -21.16 -45.89
CA SER A 367 -1.42 -21.05 -47.22
C SER A 367 -1.21 -22.45 -47.81
N SER A 368 -1.84 -22.72 -48.96
CA SER A 368 -1.78 -24.01 -49.64
C SER A 368 -0.96 -23.97 -50.93
N GLY A 369 0.18 -24.68 -50.95
CA GLY A 369 0.90 -25.12 -52.15
C GLY A 369 1.89 -24.12 -52.78
N ALA A 370 2.93 -24.55 -53.49
CA ALA A 370 3.35 -25.93 -53.78
C ALA A 370 4.83 -26.00 -54.27
N THR A 371 5.49 -27.16 -54.09
CA THR A 371 6.54 -27.80 -54.94
C THR A 371 7.76 -26.98 -55.46
N GLY A 372 9.02 -27.45 -55.44
CA GLY A 372 9.61 -28.75 -55.02
C GLY A 372 10.97 -28.99 -55.72
N GLY A 373 11.80 -29.91 -55.22
CA GLY A 373 13.02 -30.42 -55.89
C GLY A 373 14.38 -30.11 -55.23
N GLY A 374 15.17 -31.15 -54.94
CA GLY A 374 16.63 -31.10 -54.73
C GLY A 374 17.35 -31.90 -55.85
N PRO A 375 18.57 -32.45 -55.67
CA PRO A 375 19.46 -32.47 -54.49
C PRO A 375 20.96 -32.12 -54.82
N ASP A 376 21.91 -32.63 -54.01
CA ASP A 376 23.37 -32.79 -54.24
C ASP A 376 24.26 -31.50 -54.12
N ASP A 377 25.51 -31.47 -53.60
CA ASP A 377 26.43 -32.54 -53.12
C ASP A 377 27.60 -31.98 -52.22
N GLY A 378 28.31 -32.86 -51.47
CA GLY A 378 29.66 -32.63 -50.85
C GLY A 378 29.71 -32.21 -49.36
N ALA A 379 30.22 -32.96 -48.35
CA ALA A 379 31.52 -33.65 -48.14
C ALA A 379 32.73 -32.71 -47.84
N ALA A 380 33.69 -32.99 -46.94
CA ALA A 380 33.82 -33.90 -45.78
C ALA A 380 35.13 -33.60 -44.99
N GLY A 381 35.19 -33.88 -43.67
CA GLY A 381 36.43 -33.99 -42.85
C GLY A 381 37.17 -32.68 -42.49
N ALA A 382 38.11 -32.64 -41.54
CA ALA A 382 38.54 -33.63 -40.53
C ALA A 382 39.28 -32.96 -39.33
N THR A 383 39.49 -33.75 -38.28
CA THR A 383 40.23 -33.52 -37.02
C THR A 383 41.59 -32.79 -37.10
N GLY A 384 42.01 -32.07 -36.05
CA GLY A 384 43.42 -31.66 -35.89
C GLY A 384 43.80 -30.81 -34.66
N THR A 385 44.33 -31.47 -33.62
CA THR A 385 45.08 -30.98 -32.44
C THR A 385 45.98 -29.72 -32.56
N GLY A 386 46.13 -28.95 -31.47
CA GLY A 386 47.31 -28.08 -31.27
C GLY A 386 47.31 -27.22 -29.99
N SER A 387 48.26 -27.44 -29.08
CA SER A 387 48.58 -26.55 -27.94
C SER A 387 50.10 -26.39 -27.83
N PRO A 388 50.59 -25.16 -27.57
CA PRO A 388 51.56 -24.92 -26.48
C PRO A 388 51.21 -23.62 -25.70
N ALA A 389 51.62 -23.28 -24.47
CA ALA A 389 52.54 -23.77 -23.43
C ALA A 389 53.52 -22.65 -23.01
N ALA A 390 53.74 -22.54 -21.69
CA ALA A 390 54.81 -21.83 -20.95
C ALA A 390 54.79 -20.28 -20.78
N GLY A 391 54.96 -19.85 -19.52
CA GLY A 391 55.36 -18.49 -19.09
C GLY A 391 56.88 -18.37 -18.83
N PRO A 392 57.36 -17.25 -18.27
CA PRO A 392 57.54 -17.11 -16.80
C PRO A 392 57.16 -15.68 -16.30
N GLY A 393 57.26 -15.24 -15.03
CA GLY A 393 57.62 -15.86 -13.75
C GLY A 393 58.14 -14.81 -12.72
N SER A 394 57.74 -14.97 -11.46
CA SER A 394 58.33 -14.37 -10.22
C SER A 394 57.98 -12.94 -9.72
N ALA A 395 57.47 -12.95 -8.47
CA ALA A 395 57.87 -12.15 -7.30
C ALA A 395 57.42 -10.68 -7.11
N GLY A 396 56.83 -10.44 -5.93
CA GLY A 396 56.48 -9.11 -5.40
C GLY A 396 55.66 -9.21 -4.10
N ALA A 397 56.32 -9.44 -2.97
CA ALA A 397 55.65 -9.50 -1.67
C ALA A 397 55.31 -8.09 -1.15
N GLY A 398 54.08 -7.91 -0.65
CA GLY A 398 53.61 -6.66 -0.03
C GLY A 398 53.11 -6.91 1.39
N THR A 399 53.99 -6.70 2.37
CA THR A 399 53.65 -6.74 3.80
C THR A 399 52.96 -5.44 4.21
N SER A 400 51.74 -5.52 4.74
CA SER A 400 51.13 -4.41 5.49
C SER A 400 51.40 -4.61 6.98
N SER A 401 52.20 -3.72 7.56
CA SER A 401 52.56 -3.76 8.98
C SER A 401 51.37 -3.46 9.89
N ALA A 402 51.32 -4.14 11.03
CA ALA A 402 50.47 -3.74 12.14
C ALA A 402 50.93 -2.40 12.75
N LEU A 403 49.98 -1.65 13.31
CA LEU A 403 50.24 -0.63 14.32
C LEU A 403 49.35 -0.93 15.54
N ASP A 404 49.91 -0.66 16.71
CA ASP A 404 49.44 -1.11 18.02
C ASP A 404 48.16 -0.41 18.53
N PRO A 405 47.45 -1.01 19.52
CA PRO A 405 46.20 -0.48 20.05
C PRO A 405 46.38 0.79 20.89
N VAL A 406 45.34 1.64 20.89
CA VAL A 406 45.19 2.75 21.85
C VAL A 406 44.37 2.30 23.06
N ASP A 407 44.90 2.59 24.26
CA ASP A 407 44.24 2.29 25.54
C ASP A 407 42.95 3.10 25.77
N PRO A 408 41.97 2.54 26.52
CA PRO A 408 40.69 3.20 26.77
C PRO A 408 40.76 4.28 27.86
N VAL A 409 40.03 5.39 27.64
CA VAL A 409 39.79 6.42 28.66
C VAL A 409 38.84 5.88 29.75
N ALA A 410 39.15 6.19 31.01
CA ALA A 410 38.43 5.71 32.18
C ALA A 410 36.98 6.22 32.26
N THR A 411 36.06 5.34 32.69
CA THR A 411 34.66 5.64 32.98
C THR A 411 34.42 5.89 34.47
N ASP A 412 33.52 6.83 34.76
CA ASP A 412 33.02 7.18 36.10
C ASP A 412 32.03 6.11 36.62
N PRO A 413 32.17 5.55 37.84
CA PRO A 413 31.37 4.41 38.28
C PRO A 413 30.00 4.83 38.81
N GLY A 414 29.02 5.02 37.90
CA GLY A 414 27.72 5.60 38.22
C GLY A 414 26.45 4.90 37.72
N GLN A 415 26.53 3.81 36.94
CA GLN A 415 25.33 3.07 36.49
C GLN A 415 25.53 1.55 36.48
N ALA A 416 24.60 0.82 37.10
CA ALA A 416 24.62 -0.63 37.13
C ALA A 416 24.12 -1.22 35.80
N ALA A 417 25.06 -1.66 34.96
CA ALA A 417 24.73 -2.41 33.75
C ALA A 417 24.24 -3.82 34.11
N PHE A 418 22.97 -4.12 33.83
CA PHE A 418 22.49 -5.49 33.80
C PHE A 418 23.12 -6.23 32.61
N ALA A 419 23.78 -7.36 32.88
CA ALA A 419 24.42 -8.14 31.82
C ALA A 419 23.37 -8.68 30.84
N ALA A 420 23.49 -8.30 29.56
CA ALA A 420 22.67 -8.85 28.49
C ALA A 420 23.04 -10.33 28.28
N ALA A 421 22.19 -11.23 28.76
CA ALA A 421 22.31 -12.66 28.47
C ALA A 421 22.01 -12.88 26.97
N ALA A 422 23.00 -13.38 26.22
CA ALA A 422 22.82 -13.70 24.81
C ALA A 422 21.74 -14.79 24.63
N ALA A 423 20.73 -14.51 23.81
CA ALA A 423 19.77 -15.51 23.40
C ALA A 423 20.49 -16.58 22.54
N PRO A 424 20.32 -17.89 22.82
CA PRO A 424 21.00 -18.94 22.05
C PRO A 424 20.40 -19.02 20.64
N THR A 425 21.20 -18.65 19.64
CA THR A 425 20.88 -18.88 18.23
C THR A 425 21.00 -20.36 17.91
N VAL A 426 19.86 -21.00 17.60
CA VAL A 426 19.81 -22.39 17.15
C VAL A 426 20.32 -22.47 15.71
N GLY A 427 21.64 -22.56 15.56
CA GLY A 427 22.29 -22.58 14.24
C GLY A 427 23.82 -22.52 14.25
N GLY A 428 24.49 -23.00 15.30
CA GLY A 428 25.91 -22.72 15.50
C GLY A 428 26.67 -23.69 16.42
N SER A 429 26.55 -25.00 16.23
CA SER A 429 27.41 -25.97 16.93
C SER A 429 27.66 -27.21 16.07
N LYS A 430 28.87 -27.34 15.52
CA LYS A 430 29.35 -28.63 14.99
C LYS A 430 29.84 -29.49 16.15
N ALA A 431 29.46 -30.78 16.12
CA ALA A 431 29.78 -31.85 17.06
C ALA A 431 29.21 -31.70 18.49
N LEU A 432 28.13 -32.46 18.80
CA LEU A 432 27.93 -33.22 20.05
C LEU A 432 26.57 -33.99 20.14
N VAL A 433 26.10 -34.65 19.06
CA VAL A 433 25.03 -35.69 19.12
C VAL A 433 25.31 -36.76 18.04
N PRO A 434 25.08 -38.07 18.29
CA PRO A 434 25.24 -39.11 17.25
C PRO A 434 24.21 -38.99 16.13
N ALA A 435 24.54 -39.50 14.94
CA ALA A 435 23.63 -39.50 13.80
C ALA A 435 22.42 -40.43 14.04
N LEU A 436 21.24 -39.85 14.28
CA LEU A 436 19.97 -40.54 14.06
C LEU A 436 19.53 -40.30 12.61
N THR A 437 19.79 -41.29 11.76
CA THR A 437 19.05 -41.47 10.52
C THR A 437 17.64 -41.97 10.85
N ALA A 438 16.62 -41.13 10.67
CA ALA A 438 15.22 -41.55 10.70
C ALA A 438 14.41 -40.77 9.66
N ALA A 439 13.45 -41.43 9.01
CA ALA A 439 12.68 -40.87 7.91
C ALA A 439 11.80 -39.69 8.36
N ALA A 440 11.53 -38.77 7.44
CA ALA A 440 10.60 -37.66 7.67
C ALA A 440 9.18 -38.20 7.97
N PRO A 441 8.58 -37.86 9.12
CA PRO A 441 7.28 -38.38 9.49
C PRO A 441 6.15 -37.56 8.86
N SER A 442 4.99 -38.19 8.68
CA SER A 442 3.83 -37.55 8.06
C SER A 442 3.15 -36.55 9.00
N GLY A 443 2.34 -35.62 8.48
CA GLY A 443 1.85 -34.46 9.23
C GLY A 443 1.07 -34.74 10.53
N GLY A 444 0.57 -35.96 10.75
CA GLY A 444 -0.06 -36.35 12.03
C GLY A 444 0.93 -36.56 13.19
N ASP A 445 2.16 -36.97 12.88
CA ASP A 445 3.18 -37.26 13.89
C ASP A 445 3.74 -35.97 14.51
N VAL A 446 3.89 -34.91 13.71
CA VAL A 446 4.40 -33.60 14.14
C VAL A 446 3.54 -33.01 15.26
N LEU A 447 2.21 -33.12 15.15
CA LEU A 447 1.27 -32.66 16.19
C LEU A 447 1.39 -33.48 17.48
N THR A 448 1.66 -34.78 17.35
CA THR A 448 1.83 -35.72 18.48
C THR A 448 3.13 -35.45 19.23
N TYR A 449 4.24 -35.21 18.52
CA TYR A 449 5.51 -34.82 19.14
C TYR A 449 5.44 -33.42 19.76
N ALA A 450 4.71 -32.47 19.15
CA ALA A 450 4.51 -31.14 19.72
C ALA A 450 3.72 -31.16 21.04
N THR A 451 2.63 -31.95 21.11
CA THR A 451 1.85 -32.12 22.35
C THR A 451 2.62 -32.85 23.44
N ALA A 452 3.39 -33.89 23.09
CA ALA A 452 4.28 -34.57 24.04
C ALA A 452 5.35 -33.62 24.61
N GLY A 453 5.98 -32.79 23.76
CA GLY A 453 6.93 -31.76 24.19
C GLY A 453 6.32 -30.74 25.14
N LEU A 454 5.10 -30.25 24.83
CA LEU A 454 4.39 -29.29 25.69
C LEU A 454 4.07 -29.87 27.08
N LEU A 455 3.68 -31.15 27.15
CA LEU A 455 3.40 -31.84 28.41
C LEU A 455 4.66 -32.03 29.28
N VAL A 456 5.81 -32.33 28.68
CA VAL A 456 7.09 -32.43 29.40
C VAL A 456 7.51 -31.07 29.95
N LEU A 457 7.36 -29.98 29.17
CA LEU A 457 7.64 -28.63 29.63
C LEU A 457 6.71 -28.19 30.78
N ALA A 458 5.41 -28.51 30.69
CA ALA A 458 4.46 -28.24 31.77
C ALA A 458 4.79 -29.00 33.05
N ALA A 459 5.15 -30.29 32.95
CA ALA A 459 5.59 -31.09 34.09
C ALA A 459 6.89 -30.55 34.73
N GLY A 460 7.84 -30.12 33.91
CA GLY A 460 9.07 -29.46 34.34
C GLY A 460 8.81 -28.16 35.11
N ALA A 461 7.91 -27.30 34.60
CA ALA A 461 7.51 -26.07 35.28
C ALA A 461 6.85 -26.35 36.64
N VAL A 462 5.92 -27.31 36.71
CA VAL A 462 5.28 -27.72 37.98
C VAL A 462 6.29 -28.26 38.98
N HIS A 463 7.30 -29.02 38.53
CA HIS A 463 8.39 -29.48 39.40
C HIS A 463 9.27 -28.31 39.88
N GLY A 464 9.60 -27.37 38.99
CA GLY A 464 10.39 -26.18 39.31
C GLY A 464 9.72 -25.30 40.37
N PHE A 465 8.42 -25.02 40.25
CA PHE A 465 7.66 -24.30 41.27
C PHE A 465 7.59 -25.08 42.60
N ARG A 466 7.41 -26.40 42.57
CA ARG A 466 7.41 -27.24 43.79
C ARG A 466 8.77 -27.35 44.48
N ARG A 467 9.88 -27.19 43.75
CA ARG A 467 11.25 -27.18 44.29
C ARG A 467 11.75 -25.78 44.66
N GLY A 468 10.98 -24.73 44.40
CA GLY A 468 11.40 -23.35 44.60
C GLY A 468 12.46 -22.87 43.60
N TRP A 469 12.64 -23.57 42.48
CA TRP A 469 13.58 -23.19 41.40
C TRP A 469 12.97 -22.19 40.42
N LEU A 470 11.63 -22.07 40.41
CA LEU A 470 10.90 -21.06 39.66
C LEU A 470 10.07 -20.23 40.66
N VAL A 471 10.09 -18.91 40.48
CA VAL A 471 9.33 -17.93 41.28
C VAL A 471 8.55 -17.04 40.31
N LEU A 472 7.29 -16.73 40.64
CA LEU A 472 6.47 -15.84 39.81
C LEU A 472 6.89 -14.37 40.06
N PRO A 473 7.18 -13.58 39.01
CA PRO A 473 7.83 -12.26 39.15
C PRO A 473 6.91 -11.13 39.64
N PHE A 474 5.75 -11.46 40.23
CA PHE A 474 4.73 -10.53 40.74
C PHE A 474 4.28 -10.87 42.17
N LEU A 475 5.11 -11.63 42.90
CA LEU A 475 5.00 -11.86 44.35
C LEU A 475 6.35 -11.56 45.01
N GLY A 476 6.69 -10.28 45.07
CA GLY A 476 7.89 -9.70 45.70
C GLY A 476 7.63 -8.23 46.04
#